data_AF-N6TL32-F1
#
_entry.id   AF-N6TL32-F1
#
_cell.length_a   1.000
_cell.length_b   1.000
_cell.length_c   1.000
_cell.angle_alpha   90.00
_cell.angle_beta   90.00
_cell.angle_gamma   90.00
#
_symmetry.space_group_name_H-M   'P 1'
#
loop_
_entity.id
_entity.type
_entity.pdbx_description
1 polymer ?
#
loop_
_entity_poly.entity_id
_entity_poly.type
_entity_poly.pdbx_seq_one_letter_code
_entity_poly.pdbx_strand_id
1 'polypeptide(L)'
;IIAPNIGLISRAFRRQFIIPEFQDFCKDIEEIYWKCKDNTKGKVASYIPQLKRMSANYWGVSICTIDGQRFSVGDVSIPFTIQSCSKPLTYGIALDLLGSEVVHKYVGQEPSGRNFNELILDHNKKPHNPMINAGAIIVCALLKTVVGPEMSLAEKFDFTMNYFERLAGNEDLGFNNAVFLSERECADRNYALGFYMREHKCFPATCKLKECMDFYFQCCSLEASCDQLSVIGSTLANGGICPLSEEKVLKPESVRDVLSLMHSCGMYDYSGQFAFKVGVPTKSGVSGALLVVIPNVMGICLWSPPLDALGNSCRGVQFCEELIKKFNFHRYDNLKHAPNKIDPRKHKFETKGLNVVNLLFSAAAGDLPGLRRHMLNGMDMSLPDYDGRTALHLAAAEGHINCVEFLLKQCRVPYDMRDRWGKTPLEEALTFGHTAVIELMQLWDEQVTRNAPEEEDPPIPGMA
;
A
#
# COMPACT_ATOMS: atom_id res chain seq x y z
N ILE A 1 19.42 6.40 27.13
CA ILE A 1 18.55 6.62 25.94
C ILE A 1 18.94 5.70 24.79
N ILE A 2 20.20 5.72 24.29
CA ILE A 2 20.60 4.93 23.12
C ILE A 2 20.69 3.42 23.42
N ALA A 3 21.37 3.01 24.49
CA ALA A 3 21.60 1.59 24.82
C ALA A 3 20.31 0.72 24.83
N PRO A 4 19.20 1.10 25.50
CA PRO A 4 17.98 0.30 25.46
C PRO A 4 17.28 0.27 24.09
N ASN A 5 17.54 1.25 23.21
CA ASN A 5 16.89 1.38 21.91
C ASN A 5 17.83 1.04 20.73
N ILE A 6 19.00 0.44 21.01
CA ILE A 6 20.06 0.27 20.01
C ILE A 6 19.63 -0.63 18.85
N GLY A 7 18.74 -1.60 19.08
CA GLY A 7 18.20 -2.45 18.04
C GLY A 7 17.44 -1.66 16.97
N LEU A 8 16.50 -0.80 17.40
CA LEU A 8 15.73 0.08 16.52
C LEU A 8 16.63 1.10 15.82
N ILE A 9 17.50 1.78 16.58
CA ILE A 9 18.41 2.80 16.06
C ILE A 9 19.36 2.19 15.01
N SER A 10 19.92 1.01 15.28
CA SER A 10 20.78 0.31 14.34
C SER A 10 20.05 -0.03 13.04
N ARG A 11 18.81 -0.53 13.12
CA ARG A 11 18.00 -0.81 11.92
C ARG A 11 17.73 0.46 11.11
N ALA A 12 17.39 1.56 11.78
CA ALA A 12 17.14 2.85 11.14
C ALA A 12 18.37 3.35 10.35
N PHE A 13 19.54 3.44 10.99
CA PHE A 13 20.75 3.97 10.36
C PHE A 13 21.37 3.03 9.31
N ARG A 14 21.15 1.72 9.43
CA ARG A 14 21.55 0.73 8.42
C ARG A 14 20.58 0.63 7.24
N ARG A 15 19.56 1.50 7.21
CA ARG A 15 18.50 1.49 6.18
C ARG A 15 17.74 0.15 6.11
N GLN A 16 17.63 -0.57 7.23
CA GLN A 16 16.96 -1.87 7.34
C GLN A 16 15.47 -1.75 7.70
N PHE A 17 14.89 -0.55 7.53
CA PHE A 17 13.46 -0.38 7.58
C PHE A 17 12.83 -0.77 6.24
N ILE A 18 11.55 -1.13 6.29
CA ILE A 18 10.76 -1.63 5.18
C ILE A 18 10.75 -0.68 3.98
N ILE A 19 10.93 0.62 4.21
CA ILE A 19 11.22 1.61 3.18
C ILE A 19 12.60 2.24 3.49
N PRO A 20 13.68 1.76 2.85
CA PRO A 20 15.03 2.26 3.09
C PRO A 20 15.24 3.73 2.73
N GLU A 21 14.78 4.15 1.55
CA GLU A 21 14.91 5.51 1.00
C GLU A 21 13.66 6.34 1.33
N PHE A 22 13.32 6.46 2.61
CA PHE A 22 12.04 7.04 3.05
C PHE A 22 11.81 8.48 2.59
N GLN A 23 12.86 9.31 2.52
CA GLN A 23 12.74 10.70 2.08
C GLN A 23 12.31 10.81 0.61
N ASP A 24 12.84 9.96 -0.27
CA ASP A 24 12.44 9.94 -1.68
C ASP A 24 11.00 9.44 -1.84
N PHE A 25 10.64 8.41 -1.08
CA PHE A 25 9.26 7.94 -1.02
C PHE A 25 8.31 9.05 -0.53
N CYS A 26 8.70 9.86 0.46
CA CYS A 26 7.89 10.99 0.93
C CYS A 26 7.68 12.05 -0.15
N LYS A 27 8.71 12.38 -0.94
CA LYS A 27 8.57 13.29 -2.10
C LYS A 27 7.58 12.76 -3.12
N ASP A 28 7.65 11.47 -3.42
CA ASP A 28 6.73 10.84 -4.36
C ASP A 28 5.27 10.89 -3.86
N ILE A 29 5.06 10.72 -2.55
CA ILE A 29 3.74 10.86 -1.91
C ILE A 29 3.27 12.31 -1.93
N GLU A 30 4.15 13.27 -1.68
CA GLU A 30 3.84 14.70 -1.72
C GLU A 30 3.41 15.14 -3.13
N GLU A 31 4.06 14.66 -4.18
CA GLU A 31 3.63 14.89 -5.58
C GLU A 31 2.19 14.38 -5.83
N ILE A 32 1.88 13.17 -5.35
CA ILE A 32 0.52 12.60 -5.47
C ILE A 32 -0.48 13.45 -4.66
N TYR A 33 -0.10 13.89 -3.46
CA TYR A 33 -0.93 14.76 -2.62
C TYR A 33 -1.34 16.03 -3.37
N TRP A 34 -0.37 16.74 -3.96
CA TRP A 34 -0.62 17.99 -4.68
C TRP A 34 -1.49 17.77 -5.92
N LYS A 35 -1.23 16.70 -6.68
CA LYS A 35 -2.08 16.31 -7.83
C LYS A 35 -3.54 16.02 -7.43
N CYS A 36 -3.76 15.44 -6.26
CA CYS A 36 -5.10 15.14 -5.76
C CYS A 36 -5.79 16.37 -5.15
N LYS A 37 -5.03 17.36 -4.67
CA LYS A 37 -5.58 18.58 -4.05
C LYS A 37 -6.45 19.37 -5.03
N ASP A 38 -6.05 19.40 -6.31
CA ASP A 38 -6.76 20.09 -7.40
C ASP A 38 -8.11 19.46 -7.75
N ASN A 39 -8.39 18.24 -7.28
CA ASN A 39 -9.68 17.62 -7.48
C ASN A 39 -10.73 18.21 -6.53
N THR A 40 -11.69 18.92 -7.12
CA THR A 40 -12.81 19.59 -6.44
C THR A 40 -14.13 18.85 -6.61
N LYS A 41 -14.11 17.61 -7.13
CA LYS A 41 -15.32 16.79 -7.32
C LYS A 41 -15.91 16.33 -5.98
N GLY A 42 -17.18 15.95 -6.05
CA GLY A 42 -17.91 15.37 -4.92
C GLY A 42 -18.70 16.40 -4.12
N LYS A 43 -19.36 15.93 -3.06
CA LYS A 43 -20.16 16.75 -2.15
C LYS A 43 -19.91 16.33 -0.72
N VAL A 44 -19.83 17.31 0.18
CA VAL A 44 -19.73 17.03 1.63
C VAL A 44 -21.02 16.35 2.09
N ALA A 45 -20.90 15.32 2.92
CA ALA A 45 -22.03 14.66 3.53
C ALA A 45 -22.87 15.67 4.33
N SER A 46 -24.17 15.73 4.04
CA SER A 46 -25.05 16.80 4.54
C SER A 46 -26.32 16.32 5.22
N TYR A 47 -26.46 15.00 5.43
CA TYR A 47 -27.64 14.41 6.08
C TYR A 47 -27.69 14.70 7.58
N ILE A 48 -26.55 15.00 8.23
CA ILE A 48 -26.48 15.58 9.57
C ILE A 48 -25.74 16.93 9.57
N PRO A 49 -26.12 17.88 10.47
CA PRO A 49 -25.51 19.21 10.50
C PRO A 49 -24.00 19.22 10.75
N GLN A 50 -23.48 18.28 11.54
CA GLN A 50 -22.08 18.23 11.96
C GLN A 50 -21.16 17.90 10.79
N LEU A 51 -21.54 16.93 9.94
CA LEU A 51 -20.79 16.63 8.72
C LEU A 51 -20.90 17.75 7.69
N LYS A 52 -22.08 18.38 7.57
CA LYS A 52 -22.32 19.50 6.65
C LYS A 52 -21.40 20.70 6.91
N ARG A 53 -20.98 20.92 8.16
CA ARG A 53 -20.11 22.03 8.56
C ARG A 53 -18.65 21.85 8.15
N MET A 54 -18.25 20.64 7.74
CA MET A 54 -16.86 20.38 7.32
C MET A 54 -16.54 21.12 6.02
N SER A 55 -15.33 21.69 5.97
CA SER A 55 -14.86 22.37 4.76
C SER A 55 -14.60 21.37 3.64
N ALA A 56 -15.10 21.65 2.44
CA ALA A 56 -14.78 20.88 1.24
C ALA A 56 -13.29 20.98 0.85
N ASN A 57 -12.58 21.98 1.37
CA ASN A 57 -11.17 22.22 1.06
C ASN A 57 -10.22 21.37 1.90
N TYR A 58 -10.70 20.71 2.96
CA TYR A 58 -9.85 19.87 3.78
C TYR A 58 -9.30 18.68 2.98
N TRP A 59 -7.99 18.49 3.09
CA TRP A 59 -7.27 17.38 2.48
C TRP A 59 -6.03 17.02 3.29
N GLY A 60 -6.06 15.86 3.94
CA GLY A 60 -4.96 15.31 4.72
C GLY A 60 -4.57 13.91 4.27
N VAL A 61 -3.26 13.65 4.25
CA VAL A 61 -2.66 12.34 3.97
C VAL A 61 -1.63 12.05 5.06
N SER A 62 -1.78 10.94 5.75
CA SER A 62 -0.82 10.46 6.76
C SER A 62 -0.45 9.01 6.50
N ILE A 63 0.84 8.70 6.63
CA ILE A 63 1.42 7.38 6.40
C ILE A 63 2.19 6.96 7.66
N CYS A 64 2.03 5.69 8.04
CA CYS A 64 2.84 5.05 9.08
C CYS A 64 3.30 3.68 8.55
N THR A 65 4.61 3.43 8.47
CA THR A 65 5.15 2.12 8.07
C THR A 65 5.09 1.12 9.23
N ILE A 66 5.25 -0.16 8.93
CA ILE A 66 5.30 -1.21 9.97
C ILE A 66 6.54 -1.10 10.88
N ASP A 67 7.54 -0.31 10.47
CA ASP A 67 8.73 0.01 11.26
C ASP A 67 8.64 1.38 11.97
N GLY A 68 7.46 2.02 11.94
CA GLY A 68 7.20 3.28 12.63
C GLY A 68 7.69 4.54 11.90
N GLN A 69 8.11 4.44 10.63
CA GLN A 69 8.42 5.63 9.83
C GLN A 69 7.11 6.36 9.51
N ARG A 70 7.04 7.68 9.76
CA ARG A 70 5.83 8.48 9.59
C ARG A 70 6.04 9.66 8.66
N PHE A 71 5.05 9.94 7.82
CA PHE A 71 5.02 11.12 6.96
C PHE A 71 3.59 11.61 6.79
N SER A 72 3.38 12.91 6.93
CA SER A 72 2.06 13.51 6.91
C SER A 72 2.09 14.85 6.16
N VAL A 73 1.07 15.11 5.34
CA VAL A 73 0.94 16.32 4.53
C VAL A 73 -0.51 16.79 4.46
N GLY A 74 -0.73 18.10 4.62
CA GLY A 74 -2.05 18.71 4.60
C GLY A 74 -2.74 18.77 5.97
N ASP A 75 -4.07 18.68 5.98
CA ASP A 75 -4.93 18.86 7.15
C ASP A 75 -5.00 17.60 8.03
N VAL A 76 -3.84 17.15 8.52
CA VAL A 76 -3.68 15.81 9.13
C VAL A 76 -3.97 15.75 10.63
N SER A 77 -3.84 16.88 11.33
CA SER A 77 -4.06 16.99 12.78
C SER A 77 -5.50 17.36 13.14
N ILE A 78 -6.35 17.68 12.17
CA ILE A 78 -7.74 18.02 12.40
C ILE A 78 -8.49 16.73 12.78
N PRO A 79 -9.14 16.67 13.96
CA PRO A 79 -9.93 15.51 14.33
C PRO A 79 -11.23 15.46 13.51
N PHE A 80 -11.62 14.24 13.15
CA PHE A 80 -12.89 13.97 12.50
C PHE A 80 -13.47 12.65 13.00
N THR A 81 -14.79 12.48 12.92
CA THR A 81 -15.41 11.20 13.28
C THR A 81 -15.02 10.12 12.28
N ILE A 82 -14.56 8.97 12.78
CA ILE A 82 -14.05 7.87 11.94
C ILE A 82 -15.16 7.14 11.17
N GLN A 83 -16.41 7.25 11.63
CA GLN A 83 -17.60 6.74 10.95
C GLN A 83 -17.45 5.24 10.61
N SER A 84 -17.75 4.85 9.38
CA SER A 84 -17.65 3.46 8.93
C SER A 84 -16.23 2.87 8.95
N CYS A 85 -15.18 3.67 9.17
CA CYS A 85 -13.82 3.16 9.40
C CYS A 85 -13.70 2.42 10.75
N SER A 86 -14.64 2.60 11.67
CA SER A 86 -14.72 1.82 12.93
C SER A 86 -15.05 0.34 12.73
N LYS A 87 -15.79 -0.01 11.66
CA LYS A 87 -16.31 -1.36 11.39
C LYS A 87 -15.24 -2.44 11.30
N PRO A 88 -14.16 -2.29 10.52
CA PRO A 88 -13.08 -3.28 10.51
C PRO A 88 -12.42 -3.45 11.89
N LEU A 89 -12.37 -2.38 12.69
CA LEU A 89 -11.73 -2.40 14.01
C LEU A 89 -12.57 -3.17 15.02
N THR A 90 -13.87 -2.86 15.12
CA THR A 90 -14.79 -3.62 16.00
C THR A 90 -14.90 -5.08 15.57
N TYR A 91 -14.86 -5.35 14.27
CA TYR A 91 -14.79 -6.72 13.74
C TYR A 91 -13.50 -7.43 14.14
N GLY A 92 -12.34 -6.76 14.04
CA GLY A 92 -11.06 -7.27 14.51
C GLY A 92 -11.06 -7.62 16.00
N ILE A 93 -11.62 -6.76 16.84
CA ILE A 93 -11.78 -7.01 18.29
C ILE A 93 -12.67 -8.24 18.54
N ALA A 94 -13.81 -8.32 17.85
CA ALA A 94 -14.73 -9.45 17.99
C ALA A 94 -14.06 -10.78 17.59
N LEU A 95 -13.31 -10.80 16.49
CA LEU A 95 -12.55 -11.97 16.06
C LEU A 95 -11.46 -12.36 17.07
N ASP A 96 -10.74 -11.38 17.60
CA ASP A 96 -9.65 -11.60 18.56
C ASP A 96 -10.14 -12.28 19.85
N LEU A 97 -11.30 -11.84 20.33
CA LEU A 97 -11.87 -12.29 21.61
C LEU A 97 -12.74 -13.54 21.48
N LEU A 98 -13.54 -13.65 20.41
CA LEU A 98 -14.53 -14.72 20.25
C LEU A 98 -14.10 -15.80 19.24
N GLY A 99 -13.15 -15.49 18.36
CA GLY A 99 -12.73 -16.36 17.27
C GLY A 99 -13.65 -16.29 16.04
N SER A 100 -13.07 -16.64 14.88
CA SER A 100 -13.73 -16.59 13.56
C SER A 100 -15.01 -17.46 13.52
N GLU A 101 -14.97 -18.66 14.11
CA GLU A 101 -16.12 -19.57 14.11
C GLU A 101 -17.35 -18.98 14.83
N VAL A 102 -17.14 -18.32 15.98
CA VAL A 102 -18.25 -17.74 16.75
C VAL A 102 -18.80 -16.51 16.04
N VAL A 103 -17.93 -15.61 15.56
CA VAL A 103 -18.36 -14.38 14.88
C VAL A 103 -19.16 -14.72 13.61
N HIS A 104 -18.71 -15.68 12.81
CA HIS A 104 -19.36 -16.02 11.54
C HIS A 104 -20.60 -16.91 11.64
N LYS A 105 -20.95 -17.37 12.85
CA LYS A 105 -22.31 -17.84 13.14
C LYS A 105 -23.34 -16.72 12.99
N TYR A 106 -22.95 -15.46 13.14
CA TYR A 106 -23.86 -14.31 13.12
C TYR A 106 -23.71 -13.38 11.91
N VAL A 107 -22.51 -13.30 11.31
CA VAL A 107 -22.24 -12.44 10.14
C VAL A 107 -21.53 -13.22 9.03
N GLY A 108 -21.92 -13.01 7.78
CA GLY A 108 -21.29 -13.62 6.62
C GLY A 108 -19.90 -13.07 6.30
N GLN A 109 -19.33 -13.56 5.19
CA GLN A 109 -17.98 -13.24 4.71
C GLN A 109 -17.96 -12.76 3.25
N GLU A 110 -19.12 -12.62 2.62
CA GLU A 110 -19.22 -12.37 1.20
C GLU A 110 -19.73 -10.94 0.90
N PRO A 111 -19.33 -10.36 -0.24
CA PRO A 111 -19.96 -9.15 -0.73
C PRO A 111 -21.44 -9.42 -1.01
N SER A 112 -22.30 -8.41 -0.82
CA SER A 112 -23.73 -8.55 -1.08
C SER A 112 -24.08 -8.65 -2.57
N GLY A 113 -23.24 -8.08 -3.45
CA GLY A 113 -23.54 -7.93 -4.89
C GLY A 113 -24.75 -7.03 -5.16
N ARG A 114 -25.19 -6.28 -4.15
CA ARG A 114 -26.38 -5.41 -4.12
C ARG A 114 -25.97 -4.07 -3.54
N ASN A 115 -26.78 -3.04 -3.79
CA ASN A 115 -26.50 -1.72 -3.25
C ASN A 115 -26.35 -1.79 -1.72
N PHE A 116 -25.33 -1.15 -1.17
CA PHE A 116 -25.09 -1.12 0.28
C PHE A 116 -26.27 -0.53 1.07
N ASN A 117 -27.16 0.17 0.34
CA ASN A 117 -28.36 0.75 0.87
C ASN A 117 -29.59 -0.19 0.96
N GLU A 118 -29.50 -1.42 0.46
CA GLU A 118 -30.62 -2.37 0.51
C GLU A 118 -30.74 -3.06 1.87
N LEU A 119 -31.97 -3.29 2.32
CA LEU A 119 -32.28 -4.01 3.56
C LEU A 119 -32.39 -5.52 3.27
N ILE A 120 -31.25 -6.16 3.09
CA ILE A 120 -31.18 -7.58 2.71
C ILE A 120 -30.28 -8.37 3.67
N LEU A 121 -30.62 -9.65 3.81
CA LEU A 121 -29.82 -10.67 4.49
C LEU A 121 -29.42 -11.72 3.46
N ASP A 122 -28.38 -12.49 3.78
CA ASP A 122 -27.94 -13.61 2.98
C ASP A 122 -28.95 -14.77 3.01
N HIS A 123 -28.66 -15.84 2.26
CA HIS A 123 -29.49 -17.04 2.20
C HIS A 123 -29.66 -17.75 3.56
N ASN A 124 -28.71 -17.53 4.49
CA ASN A 124 -28.74 -18.07 5.85
C ASN A 124 -29.39 -17.10 6.86
N LYS A 125 -30.03 -16.02 6.39
CA LYS A 125 -30.64 -14.99 7.23
C LYS A 125 -29.63 -14.29 8.15
N LYS A 126 -28.41 -14.05 7.66
CA LYS A 126 -27.37 -13.28 8.32
C LYS A 126 -26.99 -12.06 7.48
N PRO A 127 -26.46 -10.98 8.07
CA PRO A 127 -25.85 -9.91 7.28
C PRO A 127 -24.70 -10.45 6.44
N HIS A 128 -24.54 -9.93 5.22
CA HIS A 128 -23.56 -10.45 4.25
C HIS A 128 -22.10 -10.39 4.73
N ASN A 129 -21.71 -9.30 5.41
CA ASN A 129 -20.35 -9.07 5.89
C ASN A 129 -20.34 -7.95 6.95
N PRO A 130 -19.27 -7.83 7.77
CA PRO A 130 -19.14 -6.81 8.81
C PRO A 130 -18.86 -5.39 8.29
N MET A 131 -18.57 -5.20 7.00
CA MET A 131 -18.24 -3.88 6.43
C MET A 131 -19.49 -3.04 6.08
N ILE A 132 -20.65 -3.69 5.99
CA ILE A 132 -21.97 -3.04 5.86
C ILE A 132 -22.61 -2.77 7.24
N ASN A 133 -23.59 -1.87 7.30
CA ASN A 133 -24.24 -1.47 8.56
C ASN A 133 -24.86 -2.66 9.30
N ALA A 134 -25.52 -3.56 8.58
CA ALA A 134 -26.17 -4.74 9.16
C ALA A 134 -25.16 -5.60 9.94
N GLY A 135 -24.04 -5.95 9.30
CA GLY A 135 -23.01 -6.76 9.93
C GLY A 135 -22.29 -6.03 11.05
N ALA A 136 -22.02 -4.73 10.89
CA ALA A 136 -21.40 -3.92 11.94
C ALA A 136 -22.28 -3.81 13.21
N ILE A 137 -23.60 -3.68 13.06
CA ILE A 137 -24.55 -3.72 14.18
C ILE A 137 -24.49 -5.08 14.89
N ILE A 138 -24.45 -6.18 14.15
CA ILE A 138 -24.32 -7.53 14.73
C ILE A 138 -22.98 -7.71 15.44
N VAL A 139 -21.87 -7.23 14.86
CA VAL A 139 -20.55 -7.25 15.50
C VAL A 139 -20.56 -6.46 16.82
N CYS A 140 -21.15 -5.25 16.81
CA CYS A 140 -21.31 -4.44 18.03
C CYS A 140 -22.22 -5.15 19.06
N ALA A 141 -23.27 -5.83 18.61
CA ALA A 141 -24.12 -6.63 19.48
C ALA A 141 -23.33 -7.79 20.13
N LEU A 142 -22.46 -8.49 19.39
CA LEU A 142 -21.60 -9.54 19.93
C LEU A 142 -20.66 -8.98 21.01
N LEU A 143 -20.00 -7.85 20.73
CA LEU A 143 -19.14 -7.19 21.73
C LEU A 143 -19.93 -6.74 22.96
N LYS A 144 -21.15 -6.21 22.79
CA LYS A 144 -21.97 -5.73 23.90
C LYS A 144 -22.54 -6.85 24.78
N THR A 145 -22.80 -8.02 24.21
CA THR A 145 -23.62 -9.08 24.85
C THR A 145 -22.88 -10.36 25.17
N VAL A 146 -21.82 -10.69 24.44
CA VAL A 146 -21.06 -11.95 24.61
C VAL A 146 -19.73 -11.67 25.32
N VAL A 147 -19.01 -10.64 24.90
CA VAL A 147 -17.78 -10.21 25.57
C VAL A 147 -18.16 -9.43 26.81
N GLY A 148 -17.67 -9.78 28.00
CA GLY A 148 -17.93 -9.08 29.27
C GLY A 148 -19.40 -8.68 29.44
N PRO A 149 -20.35 -9.64 29.50
CA PRO A 149 -21.79 -9.39 29.52
C PRO A 149 -22.25 -8.55 30.73
N GLU A 150 -21.51 -8.59 31.82
CA GLU A 150 -21.72 -7.80 33.04
C GLU A 150 -21.41 -6.31 32.86
N MET A 151 -20.62 -5.94 31.85
CA MET A 151 -20.25 -4.55 31.60
C MET A 151 -21.46 -3.72 31.17
N SER A 152 -21.60 -2.57 31.82
CA SER A 152 -22.49 -1.49 31.41
C SER A 152 -22.12 -0.97 30.01
N LEU A 153 -23.01 -0.16 29.43
CA LEU A 153 -22.74 0.45 28.12
C LEU A 153 -21.52 1.38 28.16
N ALA A 154 -21.32 2.11 29.27
CA ALA A 154 -20.19 3.00 29.44
C ALA A 154 -18.87 2.22 29.52
N GLU A 155 -18.79 1.19 30.36
CA GLU A 155 -17.61 0.32 30.46
C GLU A 155 -17.31 -0.38 29.13
N LYS A 156 -18.34 -0.74 28.35
CA LYS A 156 -18.15 -1.32 27.02
C LYS A 156 -17.54 -0.34 26.03
N PHE A 157 -17.95 0.93 26.13
CA PHE A 157 -17.40 2.00 25.32
C PHE A 157 -15.94 2.27 25.68
N ASP A 158 -15.62 2.40 26.97
CA ASP A 158 -14.23 2.55 27.46
C ASP A 158 -13.35 1.37 27.01
N PHE A 159 -13.86 0.15 27.14
CA PHE A 159 -13.18 -1.05 26.66
C PHE A 159 -12.84 -0.97 25.17
N THR A 160 -13.78 -0.53 24.34
CA THR A 160 -13.60 -0.47 22.89
C THR A 160 -12.69 0.68 22.48
N MET A 161 -12.83 1.82 23.14
CA MET A 161 -11.97 2.99 22.95
C MET A 161 -10.52 2.66 23.31
N ASN A 162 -10.29 1.96 24.42
CA ASN A 162 -8.96 1.50 24.80
C ASN A 162 -8.31 0.58 23.75
N TYR A 163 -9.09 -0.31 23.13
CA TYR A 163 -8.57 -1.11 22.00
C TYR A 163 -8.15 -0.23 20.81
N PHE A 164 -8.90 0.83 20.51
CA PHE A 164 -8.58 1.72 19.40
C PHE A 164 -7.34 2.56 19.70
N GLU A 165 -7.17 3.02 20.95
CA GLU A 165 -5.98 3.74 21.42
C GLU A 165 -4.74 2.83 21.36
N ARG A 166 -4.84 1.57 21.80
CA ARG A 166 -3.76 0.59 21.68
C ARG A 166 -3.36 0.35 20.22
N LEU A 167 -4.35 0.25 19.32
CA LEU A 167 -4.09 0.16 17.88
C LEU A 167 -3.41 1.44 17.33
N ALA A 168 -3.66 2.60 17.92
CA ALA A 168 -3.08 3.89 17.57
C ALA A 168 -1.74 4.21 18.26
N GLY A 169 -1.15 3.25 19.00
CA GLY A 169 0.12 3.48 19.71
C GLY A 169 -0.04 4.18 21.05
N ASN A 170 -1.18 3.98 21.71
CA ASN A 170 -1.57 4.63 22.97
C ASN A 170 -1.72 6.15 22.85
N GLU A 171 -2.04 6.65 21.65
CA GLU A 171 -2.50 8.02 21.44
C GLU A 171 -3.99 8.11 21.80
N ASP A 172 -4.39 9.13 22.57
CA ASP A 172 -5.78 9.32 23.01
C ASP A 172 -6.71 9.62 21.81
N LEU A 173 -7.81 8.88 21.71
CA LEU A 173 -8.86 9.17 20.71
C LEU A 173 -9.91 10.13 21.30
N GLY A 174 -10.66 10.79 20.42
CA GLY A 174 -11.78 11.65 20.81
C GLY A 174 -13.13 10.96 20.71
N PHE A 175 -14.18 11.65 21.14
CA PHE A 175 -15.57 11.24 20.94
C PHE A 175 -16.45 12.45 20.67
N ASN A 176 -17.19 12.40 19.56
CA ASN A 176 -18.09 13.48 19.18
C ASN A 176 -19.53 13.17 19.60
N ASN A 177 -19.92 13.63 20.79
CA ASN A 177 -21.29 13.45 21.28
C ASN A 177 -22.34 14.12 20.37
N ALA A 178 -22.01 15.24 19.73
CA ALA A 178 -22.96 15.91 18.84
C ALA A 178 -23.26 15.08 17.58
N VAL A 179 -22.25 14.45 16.99
CA VAL A 179 -22.43 13.50 15.88
C VAL A 179 -23.19 12.27 16.36
N PHE A 180 -22.87 11.71 17.52
CA PHE A 180 -23.60 10.58 18.08
C PHE A 180 -25.10 10.85 18.21
N LEU A 181 -25.47 12.01 18.78
CA LEU A 181 -26.87 12.40 18.93
C LEU A 181 -27.57 12.56 17.58
N SER A 182 -26.94 13.23 16.62
CA SER A 182 -27.53 13.43 15.29
C SER A 182 -27.60 12.15 14.45
N GLU A 183 -26.60 11.28 14.51
CA GLU A 183 -26.64 9.96 13.88
C GLU A 183 -27.79 9.13 14.46
N ARG A 184 -27.96 9.14 15.79
CA ARG A 184 -29.04 8.42 16.46
C ARG A 184 -30.42 8.95 16.09
N GLU A 185 -30.58 10.27 15.95
CA GLU A 185 -31.86 10.90 15.56
C GLU A 185 -32.21 10.64 14.08
N CYS A 186 -31.22 10.56 13.19
CA CYS A 186 -31.43 10.29 11.76
C CYS A 186 -31.32 8.79 11.40
N ALA A 187 -31.32 7.90 12.40
CA ALA A 187 -31.02 6.47 12.23
C ALA A 187 -32.20 5.59 11.78
N ASP A 188 -33.30 6.13 11.25
CA ASP A 188 -34.52 5.37 10.91
C ASP A 188 -34.22 4.08 10.15
N ARG A 189 -33.34 4.15 9.15
CA ARG A 189 -32.94 3.01 8.35
C ARG A 189 -32.15 1.96 9.14
N ASN A 190 -31.26 2.39 10.03
CA ASN A 190 -30.52 1.47 10.88
C ASN A 190 -31.45 0.81 11.91
N TYR A 191 -32.46 1.53 12.44
CA TYR A 191 -33.50 0.93 13.29
C TYR A 191 -34.38 -0.05 12.53
N ALA A 192 -34.83 0.27 11.32
CA ALA A 192 -35.59 -0.65 10.47
C ALA A 192 -34.82 -1.95 10.22
N LEU A 193 -33.52 -1.83 9.91
CA LEU A 193 -32.60 -2.96 9.75
C LEU A 193 -32.46 -3.76 11.06
N GLY A 194 -32.31 -3.08 12.19
CA GLY A 194 -32.25 -3.70 13.51
C GLY A 194 -33.50 -4.51 13.85
N PHE A 195 -34.69 -3.97 13.59
CA PHE A 195 -35.95 -4.70 13.77
C PHE A 195 -36.07 -5.89 12.81
N TYR A 196 -35.69 -5.71 11.55
CA TYR A 196 -35.71 -6.78 10.54
C TYR A 196 -34.77 -7.95 10.91
N MET A 197 -33.56 -7.63 11.37
CA MET A 197 -32.59 -8.61 11.87
C MET A 197 -33.06 -9.30 13.15
N ARG A 198 -33.78 -8.58 14.03
CA ARG A 198 -34.36 -9.16 15.25
C ARG A 198 -35.45 -10.17 14.95
N GLU A 199 -36.33 -9.88 13.99
CA GLU A 199 -37.38 -10.80 13.53
C GLU A 199 -36.77 -12.12 13.01
N HIS A 200 -35.65 -12.02 12.29
CA HIS A 200 -34.91 -13.18 11.77
C HIS A 200 -33.95 -13.83 12.76
N LYS A 201 -33.97 -13.43 14.04
CA LYS A 201 -33.12 -13.96 15.12
C LYS A 201 -31.61 -13.85 14.82
N CYS A 202 -31.19 -12.79 14.12
CA CYS A 202 -29.77 -12.56 13.83
C CYS A 202 -28.97 -12.13 15.07
N PHE A 203 -29.61 -11.66 16.14
CA PHE A 203 -28.94 -11.20 17.34
C PHE A 203 -28.71 -12.33 18.36
N PRO A 204 -27.69 -12.25 19.22
CA PRO A 204 -27.57 -13.10 20.40
C PRO A 204 -28.83 -13.01 21.29
N ALA A 205 -29.20 -14.11 21.93
CA ALA A 205 -30.48 -14.25 22.65
C ALA A 205 -30.71 -13.20 23.76
N THR A 206 -29.63 -12.67 24.34
CA THR A 206 -29.66 -11.68 25.43
C THR A 206 -29.53 -10.23 24.93
N CYS A 207 -29.43 -9.95 23.62
CA CYS A 207 -29.27 -8.59 23.12
C CYS A 207 -30.53 -7.75 23.32
N LYS A 208 -30.34 -6.59 23.93
CA LYS A 208 -31.29 -5.50 23.91
C LYS A 208 -30.97 -4.62 22.72
N LEU A 209 -31.83 -4.65 21.71
CA LEU A 209 -31.60 -3.96 20.43
C LEU A 209 -31.19 -2.49 20.63
N LYS A 210 -31.92 -1.73 21.46
CA LYS A 210 -31.61 -0.30 21.66
C LYS A 210 -30.19 -0.07 22.19
N GLU A 211 -29.75 -0.85 23.17
CA GLU A 211 -28.39 -0.74 23.73
C GLU A 211 -27.33 -1.16 22.69
N CYS A 212 -27.59 -2.23 21.93
CA CYS A 212 -26.72 -2.69 20.85
C CYS A 212 -26.59 -1.60 19.73
N MET A 213 -27.67 -0.88 19.43
CA MET A 213 -27.70 0.22 18.45
C MET A 213 -26.99 1.48 18.97
N ASP A 214 -27.25 1.89 20.21
CA ASP A 214 -26.58 3.04 20.83
C ASP A 214 -25.06 2.82 20.85
N PHE A 215 -24.61 1.60 21.21
CA PHE A 215 -23.20 1.23 21.18
C PHE A 215 -22.58 1.32 19.77
N TYR A 216 -23.32 0.87 18.75
CA TYR A 216 -22.89 1.01 17.34
C TYR A 216 -22.71 2.48 16.94
N PHE A 217 -23.66 3.36 17.29
CA PHE A 217 -23.55 4.80 16.99
C PHE A 217 -22.40 5.45 17.74
N GLN A 218 -22.15 5.04 19.00
CA GLN A 218 -21.00 5.51 19.77
C GLN A 218 -19.68 5.17 19.07
N CYS A 219 -19.51 3.91 18.63
CA CYS A 219 -18.30 3.48 17.92
C CYS A 219 -18.07 4.25 16.60
N CYS A 220 -19.12 4.56 15.86
CA CYS A 220 -19.02 5.37 14.63
C CYS A 220 -18.70 6.85 14.89
N SER A 221 -19.00 7.35 16.09
CA SER A 221 -18.82 8.75 16.48
C SER A 221 -17.51 9.03 17.23
N LEU A 222 -16.63 8.01 17.35
CA LEU A 222 -15.25 8.20 17.80
C LEU A 222 -14.51 9.14 16.83
N GLU A 223 -13.65 9.99 17.38
CA GLU A 223 -12.83 10.93 16.62
C GLU A 223 -11.37 10.51 16.62
N ALA A 224 -10.74 10.69 15.46
CA ALA A 224 -9.31 10.51 15.31
C ALA A 224 -8.78 11.51 14.27
N SER A 225 -7.48 11.78 14.32
CA SER A 225 -6.75 12.49 13.28
C SER A 225 -6.30 11.53 12.17
N CYS A 226 -5.80 12.07 11.04
CA CYS A 226 -5.17 11.23 10.02
C CYS A 226 -3.95 10.49 10.59
N ASP A 227 -3.22 11.15 11.47
CA ASP A 227 -2.02 10.62 12.10
C ASP A 227 -2.30 9.40 12.99
N GLN A 228 -3.40 9.43 13.74
CA GLN A 228 -3.82 8.29 14.57
C GLN A 228 -4.33 7.12 13.72
N LEU A 229 -5.15 7.42 12.71
CA LEU A 229 -5.69 6.39 11.82
C LEU A 229 -4.61 5.73 10.94
N SER A 230 -3.55 6.44 10.56
CA SER A 230 -2.45 5.85 9.81
C SER A 230 -1.68 4.83 10.67
N VAL A 231 -1.51 5.10 11.97
CA VAL A 231 -0.94 4.14 12.93
C VAL A 231 -1.85 2.92 13.09
N ILE A 232 -3.16 3.11 13.26
CA ILE A 232 -4.13 2.00 13.30
C ILE A 232 -4.04 1.13 12.03
N GLY A 233 -3.98 1.76 10.86
CA GLY A 233 -3.80 1.06 9.58
C GLY A 233 -2.48 0.29 9.54
N SER A 234 -1.41 0.84 10.12
CA SER A 234 -0.10 0.19 10.18
C SER A 234 -0.07 -0.98 11.15
N THR A 235 -0.79 -0.89 12.27
CA THR A 235 -1.01 -2.02 13.18
C THR A 235 -1.68 -3.20 12.47
N LEU A 236 -2.66 -2.93 11.60
CA LEU A 236 -3.24 -3.95 10.74
C LEU A 236 -2.25 -4.44 9.66
N ALA A 237 -1.45 -3.55 9.08
CA ALA A 237 -0.40 -3.94 8.12
C ALA A 237 0.66 -4.87 8.75
N ASN A 238 0.93 -4.69 10.05
CA ASN A 238 1.94 -5.40 10.83
C ASN A 238 1.36 -6.62 11.58
N GLY A 239 0.28 -7.21 11.08
CA GLY A 239 -0.28 -8.43 11.65
C GLY A 239 -0.86 -8.29 13.06
N GLY A 240 -1.26 -7.07 13.46
CA GLY A 240 -1.86 -6.78 14.76
C GLY A 240 -0.89 -6.27 15.82
N ILE A 241 0.38 -6.08 15.46
CA ILE A 241 1.40 -5.50 16.33
C ILE A 241 1.53 -4.00 16.05
N CYS A 242 1.31 -3.16 17.05
CA CYS A 242 1.42 -1.71 16.85
C CYS A 242 2.87 -1.31 16.56
N PRO A 243 3.15 -0.58 15.47
CA PRO A 243 4.53 -0.23 15.10
C PRO A 243 5.20 0.77 16.04
N LEU A 244 4.43 1.48 16.88
CA LEU A 244 4.95 2.49 17.80
C LEU A 244 5.17 1.96 19.22
N SER A 245 4.34 1.03 19.67
CA SER A 245 4.42 0.46 21.03
C SER A 245 4.97 -0.96 21.08
N GLU A 246 5.13 -1.62 19.92
CA GLU A 246 5.44 -3.06 19.77
C GLU A 246 4.42 -3.99 20.45
N GLU A 247 3.28 -3.45 20.89
CA GLU A 247 2.24 -4.21 21.55
C GLU A 247 1.49 -5.07 20.54
N LYS A 248 1.31 -6.36 20.85
CA LYS A 248 0.40 -7.24 20.10
C LYS A 248 -1.04 -6.96 20.54
N VAL A 249 -1.74 -6.11 19.78
CA VAL A 249 -3.12 -5.69 20.06
C VAL A 249 -4.15 -6.68 19.52
N LEU A 250 -3.88 -7.27 18.35
CA LEU A 250 -4.73 -8.26 17.70
C LEU A 250 -3.94 -9.50 17.28
N LYS A 251 -4.59 -10.65 17.23
CA LYS A 251 -4.06 -11.88 16.65
C LYS A 251 -3.90 -11.77 15.11
N PRO A 252 -2.81 -12.32 14.53
CA PRO A 252 -2.59 -12.28 13.08
C PRO A 252 -3.72 -12.88 12.25
N GLU A 253 -4.34 -13.97 12.73
CA GLU A 253 -5.49 -14.61 12.07
C GLU A 253 -6.71 -13.68 12.00
N SER A 254 -6.97 -12.91 13.07
CA SER A 254 -8.03 -11.91 13.10
C SER A 254 -7.76 -10.80 12.09
N VAL A 255 -6.52 -10.33 12.03
CA VAL A 255 -6.10 -9.27 11.09
C VAL A 255 -6.21 -9.74 9.64
N ARG A 256 -5.82 -10.99 9.34
CA ARG A 256 -6.00 -11.58 8.00
C ARG A 256 -7.46 -11.54 7.57
N ASP A 257 -8.37 -11.94 8.45
CA ASP A 257 -9.81 -11.98 8.14
C ASP A 257 -10.38 -10.56 7.97
N VAL A 258 -9.95 -9.59 8.79
CA VAL A 258 -10.27 -8.16 8.62
C VAL A 258 -9.82 -7.63 7.26
N LEU A 259 -8.54 -7.84 6.90
CA LEU A 259 -7.96 -7.35 5.65
C LEU A 259 -8.58 -8.01 4.42
N SER A 260 -9.01 -9.26 4.55
CA SER A 260 -9.72 -9.97 3.47
C SER A 260 -11.06 -9.32 3.17
N LEU A 261 -11.84 -8.99 4.20
CA LEU A 261 -13.14 -8.33 4.04
C LEU A 261 -13.04 -6.84 3.72
N MET A 262 -11.98 -6.15 4.18
CA MET A 262 -11.69 -4.79 3.73
C MET A 262 -11.41 -4.76 2.22
N HIS A 263 -10.70 -5.77 1.69
CA HIS A 263 -10.42 -5.86 0.26
C HIS A 263 -11.68 -6.08 -0.57
N SER A 264 -12.57 -7.00 -0.20
CA SER A 264 -13.75 -7.35 -1.00
C SER A 264 -14.99 -6.48 -0.72
N CYS A 265 -15.10 -5.88 0.48
CA CYS A 265 -16.34 -5.26 0.96
C CYS A 265 -16.16 -3.84 1.55
N GLY A 266 -14.95 -3.26 1.51
CA GLY A 266 -14.64 -2.07 2.31
C GLY A 266 -15.01 -0.70 1.72
N MET A 267 -15.27 -0.60 0.42
CA MET A 267 -15.50 0.66 -0.33
C MET A 267 -16.94 0.80 -0.85
N TYR A 268 -17.92 0.36 -0.05
CA TYR A 268 -19.35 0.34 -0.43
C TYR A 268 -19.56 -0.39 -1.76
N ASP A 269 -20.40 0.12 -2.65
CA ASP A 269 -20.67 -0.50 -3.96
C ASP A 269 -19.45 -0.42 -4.90
N TYR A 270 -18.46 0.42 -4.59
CA TYR A 270 -17.20 0.50 -5.32
C TYR A 270 -16.22 -0.62 -4.97
N SER A 271 -16.49 -1.45 -3.94
CA SER A 271 -15.54 -2.45 -3.43
C SER A 271 -14.99 -3.38 -4.51
N GLY A 272 -15.85 -3.92 -5.38
CA GLY A 272 -15.40 -4.82 -6.45
C GLY A 272 -14.49 -4.14 -7.47
N GLN A 273 -14.84 -2.92 -7.90
CA GLN A 273 -13.99 -2.15 -8.84
C GLN A 273 -12.70 -1.67 -8.19
N PHE A 274 -12.76 -1.26 -6.92
CA PHE A 274 -11.58 -0.83 -6.16
C PHE A 274 -10.61 -2.00 -5.94
N ALA A 275 -11.11 -3.18 -5.59
CA ALA A 275 -10.31 -4.40 -5.47
C ALA A 275 -9.64 -4.79 -6.80
N PHE A 276 -10.30 -4.54 -7.93
CA PHE A 276 -9.75 -4.83 -9.26
C PHE A 276 -8.72 -3.79 -9.74
N LYS A 277 -8.99 -2.49 -9.52
CA LYS A 277 -8.14 -1.39 -10.04
C LYS A 277 -6.99 -1.03 -9.11
N VAL A 278 -7.25 -0.99 -7.81
CA VAL A 278 -6.30 -0.54 -6.78
C VAL A 278 -5.75 -1.73 -5.99
N GLY A 279 -6.61 -2.71 -5.67
CA GLY A 279 -6.17 -3.99 -5.12
C GLY A 279 -5.58 -3.94 -3.73
N VAL A 280 -5.85 -2.91 -2.94
CA VAL A 280 -5.42 -2.79 -1.53
C VAL A 280 -6.64 -2.84 -0.59
N PRO A 281 -6.53 -3.48 0.59
CA PRO A 281 -7.56 -3.40 1.62
C PRO A 281 -7.82 -1.95 2.05
N THR A 282 -9.06 -1.49 1.90
CA THR A 282 -9.44 -0.13 2.28
C THR A 282 -10.84 -0.10 2.86
N LYS A 283 -11.05 0.69 3.93
CA LYS A 283 -12.39 1.01 4.42
C LYS A 283 -12.67 2.50 4.28
N SER A 284 -13.78 2.82 3.61
CA SER A 284 -14.31 4.19 3.50
C SER A 284 -15.24 4.57 4.65
N GLY A 285 -15.23 5.86 5.01
CA GLY A 285 -16.16 6.49 5.95
C GLY A 285 -16.83 7.72 5.33
N VAL A 286 -18.10 7.92 5.67
CA VAL A 286 -18.91 9.06 5.20
C VAL A 286 -18.42 10.43 5.71
N SER A 287 -17.46 10.45 6.63
CA SER A 287 -16.72 11.66 7.02
C SER A 287 -15.68 12.10 5.97
N GLY A 288 -15.47 11.31 4.92
CA GLY A 288 -14.43 11.53 3.91
C GLY A 288 -13.12 10.81 4.21
N ALA A 289 -13.08 9.97 5.25
CA ALA A 289 -11.90 9.21 5.64
C ALA A 289 -11.79 7.90 4.84
N LEU A 290 -10.58 7.54 4.41
CA LEU A 290 -10.23 6.21 3.93
C LEU A 290 -9.09 5.65 4.78
N LEU A 291 -9.36 4.51 5.43
CA LEU A 291 -8.36 3.70 6.10
C LEU A 291 -7.81 2.68 5.10
N VAL A 292 -6.60 2.91 4.61
CA VAL A 292 -5.92 2.09 3.60
C VAL A 292 -4.80 1.29 4.26
N VAL A 293 -4.70 0.00 3.93
CA VAL A 293 -3.67 -0.89 4.47
C VAL A 293 -2.90 -1.54 3.35
N ILE A 294 -1.57 -1.43 3.38
CA ILE A 294 -0.66 -2.16 2.50
C ILE A 294 0.04 -3.22 3.37
N PRO A 295 -0.42 -4.47 3.34
CA PRO A 295 0.05 -5.51 4.26
C PRO A 295 1.57 -5.67 4.20
N ASN A 296 2.19 -5.79 5.38
CA ASN A 296 3.65 -5.88 5.58
C ASN A 296 4.45 -4.66 5.10
N VAL A 297 3.81 -3.50 4.87
CA VAL A 297 4.50 -2.28 4.44
C VAL A 297 4.08 -1.08 5.28
N MET A 298 2.80 -0.68 5.22
CA MET A 298 2.33 0.55 5.87
C MET A 298 0.80 0.63 5.98
N GLY A 299 0.35 1.45 6.92
CA GLY A 299 -0.99 2.02 6.96
C GLY A 299 -1.01 3.45 6.43
N ILE A 300 -2.10 3.81 5.78
CA ILE A 300 -2.33 5.16 5.24
C ILE A 300 -3.73 5.61 5.65
N CYS A 301 -3.82 6.83 6.16
CA CYS A 301 -5.10 7.52 6.32
C CYS A 301 -5.19 8.68 5.33
N LEU A 302 -6.28 8.72 4.58
CA LEU A 302 -6.62 9.80 3.67
C LEU A 302 -7.91 10.44 4.16
N TRP A 303 -7.97 11.77 4.22
CA TRP A 303 -9.19 12.45 4.67
C TRP A 303 -9.51 13.67 3.80
N SER A 304 -10.66 13.59 3.12
CA SER A 304 -11.25 14.69 2.35
C SER A 304 -12.78 14.55 2.39
N PRO A 305 -13.50 15.48 3.03
CA PRO A 305 -14.96 15.41 3.22
C PRO A 305 -15.82 15.26 1.95
N PRO A 306 -15.47 15.83 0.77
CA PRO A 306 -16.22 15.61 -0.46
C PRO A 306 -16.27 14.15 -0.91
N LEU A 307 -17.49 13.60 -0.98
CA LEU A 307 -17.77 12.22 -1.39
C LEU A 307 -18.28 12.14 -2.83
N ASP A 308 -17.98 11.04 -3.50
CA ASP A 308 -18.59 10.65 -4.77
C ASP A 308 -20.04 10.15 -4.58
N ALA A 309 -20.68 9.75 -5.68
CA ALA A 309 -22.05 9.24 -5.66
C ALA A 309 -22.20 7.90 -4.91
N LEU A 310 -21.10 7.19 -4.66
CA LEU A 310 -21.07 5.90 -3.95
C LEU A 310 -20.69 6.06 -2.47
N GLY A 311 -20.44 7.29 -2.00
CA GLY A 311 -20.09 7.61 -0.62
C GLY A 311 -18.60 7.53 -0.29
N ASN A 312 -17.71 7.45 -1.29
CA ASN A 312 -16.26 7.42 -1.08
C ASN A 312 -15.61 8.78 -1.29
N SER A 313 -14.54 9.09 -0.55
CA SER A 313 -13.81 10.35 -0.72
C SER A 313 -13.23 10.49 -2.12
N CYS A 314 -13.58 11.56 -2.84
CA CYS A 314 -13.11 11.78 -4.22
C CYS A 314 -11.58 11.89 -4.32
N ARG A 315 -10.96 12.71 -3.45
CA ARG A 315 -9.49 12.83 -3.40
C ARG A 315 -8.84 11.56 -2.88
N GLY A 316 -9.44 10.91 -1.88
CA GLY A 316 -8.91 9.66 -1.33
C GLY A 316 -8.84 8.54 -2.38
N VAL A 317 -9.90 8.36 -3.17
CA VAL A 317 -9.92 7.35 -4.25
C VAL A 317 -8.89 7.68 -5.33
N GLN A 318 -8.82 8.94 -5.77
CA GLN A 318 -7.80 9.38 -6.75
C GLN A 318 -6.38 9.14 -6.25
N PHE A 319 -6.10 9.46 -4.98
CA PHE A 319 -4.79 9.22 -4.37
C PHE A 319 -4.42 7.74 -4.43
N CYS A 320 -5.35 6.85 -4.10
CA CYS A 320 -5.13 5.40 -4.19
C CYS A 320 -4.83 4.95 -5.62
N GLU A 321 -5.54 5.47 -6.63
CA GLU A 321 -5.29 5.14 -8.03
C GLU A 321 -3.91 5.62 -8.50
N GLU A 322 -3.50 6.84 -8.12
CA GLU A 322 -2.18 7.38 -8.45
C GLU A 322 -1.05 6.64 -7.73
N LEU A 323 -1.28 6.24 -6.48
CA LEU A 323 -0.33 5.43 -5.69
C LEU A 323 -0.02 4.11 -6.40
N ILE A 324 -1.03 3.39 -6.87
CA ILE A 324 -0.86 2.07 -7.52
C ILE A 324 -0.34 2.19 -8.96
N LYS A 325 -0.56 3.33 -9.63
CA LYS A 325 0.10 3.61 -10.92
C LYS A 325 1.61 3.77 -10.73
N LYS A 326 2.04 4.46 -9.67
CA LYS A 326 3.47 4.75 -9.40
C LYS A 326 4.21 3.58 -8.75
N PHE A 327 3.57 2.89 -7.80
CA PHE A 327 4.20 1.85 -6.99
C PHE A 327 3.60 0.46 -7.20
N ASN A 328 4.42 -0.59 -7.03
CA ASN A 328 4.00 -1.99 -7.15
C ASN A 328 3.31 -2.53 -5.88
N PHE A 329 2.34 -1.77 -5.36
CA PHE A 329 1.59 -2.11 -4.13
C PHE A 329 0.27 -2.84 -4.38
N HIS A 330 -0.16 -3.00 -5.63
CA HIS A 330 -1.35 -3.78 -5.93
C HIS A 330 -1.12 -5.21 -5.41
N ARG A 331 -2.11 -5.80 -4.72
CA ARG A 331 -1.96 -7.16 -4.14
C ARG A 331 -1.49 -8.21 -5.14
N TYR A 332 -1.86 -8.05 -6.41
CA TYR A 332 -1.53 -8.97 -7.50
C TYR A 332 -0.42 -8.45 -8.43
N ASP A 333 0.27 -7.36 -8.10
CA ASP A 333 1.46 -6.92 -8.84
C ASP A 333 2.65 -7.87 -8.59
N ASN A 334 3.54 -7.95 -9.59
CA ASN A 334 4.74 -8.77 -9.51
C ASN A 334 5.91 -8.01 -8.85
N LEU A 335 6.53 -8.59 -7.82
CA LEU A 335 7.67 -7.99 -7.11
C LEU A 335 9.00 -8.05 -7.89
N LYS A 336 9.11 -8.93 -8.89
CA LYS A 336 10.31 -9.13 -9.71
C LYS A 336 10.25 -8.41 -11.05
N HIS A 337 9.09 -8.42 -11.71
CA HIS A 337 8.93 -8.00 -13.10
C HIS A 337 7.86 -6.90 -13.26
N ALA A 338 8.08 -5.75 -12.63
CA ALA A 338 7.23 -4.56 -12.79
C ALA A 338 8.05 -3.43 -13.43
N PRO A 339 8.24 -3.43 -14.76
CA PRO A 339 9.25 -2.58 -15.41
C PRO A 339 9.00 -1.08 -15.24
N ASN A 340 7.74 -0.66 -15.06
CA ASN A 340 7.36 0.76 -15.01
C ASN A 340 6.92 1.24 -13.63
N LYS A 341 7.03 0.41 -12.58
CA LYS A 341 6.59 0.76 -11.23
C LYS A 341 7.77 0.75 -10.26
N ILE A 342 7.69 1.62 -9.26
CA ILE A 342 8.70 1.73 -8.21
C ILE A 342 8.38 0.73 -7.10
N ASP A 343 9.39 0.02 -6.61
CA ASP A 343 9.32 -0.78 -5.40
C ASP A 343 10.12 -0.12 -4.28
N PRO A 344 9.47 0.61 -3.36
CA PRO A 344 10.17 1.36 -2.32
C PRO A 344 10.77 0.46 -1.24
N ARG A 345 10.51 -0.85 -1.28
CA ARG A 345 11.13 -1.83 -0.37
C ARG A 345 12.57 -2.17 -0.76
N LYS A 346 13.00 -1.83 -1.98
CA LYS A 346 14.33 -2.15 -2.49
C LYS A 346 15.30 -0.98 -2.33
N HIS A 347 16.54 -1.28 -1.98
CA HIS A 347 17.63 -0.30 -2.03
C HIS A 347 17.98 0.03 -3.48
N LYS A 348 17.82 1.29 -3.90
CA LYS A 348 18.11 1.75 -5.28
C LYS A 348 19.53 1.40 -5.73
N PHE A 349 20.52 1.62 -4.86
CA PHE A 349 21.94 1.42 -5.19
C PHE A 349 22.33 -0.06 -5.19
N GLU A 350 21.81 -0.84 -4.24
CA GLU A 350 22.11 -2.27 -4.14
C GLU A 350 21.49 -3.05 -5.31
N THR A 351 20.29 -2.68 -5.77
CA THR A 351 19.68 -3.34 -6.93
C THR A 351 20.44 -3.05 -8.22
N LYS A 352 20.85 -1.79 -8.49
CA LYS A 352 21.60 -1.49 -9.72
C LYS A 352 22.98 -2.14 -9.71
N GLY A 353 23.73 -2.02 -8.61
CA GLY A 353 25.04 -2.64 -8.45
C GLY A 353 24.97 -4.17 -8.56
N LEU A 354 24.07 -4.82 -7.82
CA LEU A 354 23.92 -6.28 -7.86
C LEU A 354 23.45 -6.77 -9.23
N ASN A 355 22.56 -6.04 -9.91
CA ASN A 355 22.13 -6.39 -11.27
C ASN A 355 23.27 -6.30 -12.28
N VAL A 356 24.10 -5.25 -12.21
CA VAL A 356 25.31 -5.11 -13.03
C VAL A 356 26.27 -6.25 -12.72
N VAL A 357 26.56 -6.50 -11.44
CA VAL A 357 27.44 -7.60 -11.01
C VAL A 357 26.93 -8.96 -11.52
N ASN A 358 25.63 -9.25 -11.42
CA ASN A 358 25.04 -10.49 -11.92
C ASN A 358 25.11 -10.61 -13.45
N LEU A 359 24.89 -9.51 -14.18
CA LEU A 359 25.06 -9.45 -15.63
C LEU A 359 26.50 -9.77 -16.01
N LEU A 360 27.46 -9.14 -15.34
CA LEU A 360 28.89 -9.29 -15.57
C LEU A 360 29.39 -10.70 -15.23
N PHE A 361 28.92 -11.29 -14.13
CA PHE A 361 29.22 -12.70 -13.81
C PHE A 361 28.64 -13.66 -14.85
N SER A 362 27.44 -13.38 -15.38
CA SER A 362 26.86 -14.19 -16.46
C SER A 362 27.72 -14.14 -17.73
N ALA A 363 28.27 -12.96 -18.04
CA ALA A 363 29.19 -12.78 -19.16
C ALA A 363 30.54 -13.49 -18.95
N ALA A 364 31.13 -13.35 -17.76
CA ALA A 364 32.40 -13.99 -17.40
C ALA A 364 32.29 -15.53 -17.36
N ALA A 365 31.16 -16.07 -16.90
CA ALA A 365 30.91 -17.51 -16.85
C ALA A 365 30.51 -18.12 -18.21
N GLY A 366 30.26 -17.30 -19.23
CA GLY A 366 29.76 -17.76 -20.54
C GLY A 366 28.30 -18.20 -20.54
N ASP A 367 27.48 -17.77 -19.57
CA ASP A 367 26.06 -18.11 -19.46
C ASP A 367 25.20 -17.29 -20.44
N LEU A 368 25.19 -17.71 -21.71
CA LEU A 368 24.35 -17.10 -22.75
C LEU A 368 22.84 -17.11 -22.40
N PRO A 369 22.25 -18.20 -21.86
CA PRO A 369 20.87 -18.17 -21.34
C PRO A 369 20.65 -17.08 -20.26
N GLY A 370 21.61 -16.89 -19.36
CA GLY A 370 21.61 -15.81 -18.37
C GLY A 370 21.59 -14.43 -19.02
N LEU A 371 22.49 -14.16 -19.96
CA LEU A 371 22.53 -12.88 -20.71
C LEU A 371 21.23 -12.61 -21.48
N ARG A 372 20.66 -13.64 -22.11
CA ARG A 372 19.35 -13.54 -22.78
C ARG A 372 18.24 -13.17 -21.80
N ARG A 373 18.26 -13.76 -20.60
CA ARG A 373 17.28 -13.43 -19.55
C ARG A 373 17.44 -11.99 -19.08
N HIS A 374 18.67 -11.49 -18.92
CA HIS A 374 18.92 -10.08 -18.56
C HIS A 374 18.39 -9.12 -19.64
N MET A 375 18.68 -9.39 -20.91
CA MET A 375 18.17 -8.60 -22.03
C MET A 375 16.63 -8.61 -22.11
N LEU A 376 15.99 -9.78 -21.96
CA LEU A 376 14.54 -9.91 -21.97
C LEU A 376 13.86 -9.19 -20.79
N ASN A 377 14.57 -9.02 -19.67
CA ASN A 377 14.10 -8.23 -18.53
C ASN A 377 14.24 -6.70 -18.75
N GLY A 378 14.69 -6.25 -19.93
CA GLY A 378 14.88 -4.84 -20.24
C GLY A 378 16.11 -4.21 -19.56
N MET A 379 17.08 -5.03 -19.14
CA MET A 379 18.33 -4.53 -18.56
C MET A 379 19.18 -3.86 -19.64
N ASP A 380 19.72 -2.69 -19.33
CA ASP A 380 20.74 -2.05 -20.15
C ASP A 380 22.04 -2.87 -20.08
N MET A 381 22.40 -3.49 -21.20
CA MET A 381 23.56 -4.39 -21.32
C MET A 381 24.89 -3.63 -21.43
N SER A 382 24.84 -2.29 -21.54
CA SER A 382 26.02 -1.42 -21.64
C SER A 382 26.57 -0.94 -20.29
N LEU A 383 25.91 -1.30 -19.18
CA LEU A 383 26.29 -0.83 -17.85
C LEU A 383 27.68 -1.35 -17.41
N PRO A 384 28.61 -0.47 -17.02
CA PRO A 384 29.93 -0.86 -16.52
C PRO A 384 29.95 -1.12 -15.00
N ASP A 385 30.95 -1.89 -14.54
CA ASP A 385 31.30 -2.00 -13.12
C ASP A 385 32.10 -0.80 -12.59
N TYR A 386 32.61 -0.93 -11.35
CA TYR A 386 33.45 0.07 -10.71
C TYR A 386 34.78 0.30 -11.44
N ASP A 387 35.27 -0.66 -12.21
CA ASP A 387 36.47 -0.58 -13.04
C ASP A 387 36.17 -0.09 -14.47
N GLY A 388 34.93 0.30 -14.78
CA GLY A 388 34.55 0.74 -16.13
C GLY A 388 34.36 -0.41 -17.13
N ARG A 389 34.42 -1.67 -16.67
CA ARG A 389 34.30 -2.85 -17.54
C ARG A 389 32.84 -3.22 -17.75
N THR A 390 32.49 -3.49 -19.00
CA THR A 390 31.15 -3.96 -19.40
C THR A 390 31.09 -5.47 -19.56
N ALA A 391 29.89 -6.00 -19.82
CA ALA A 391 29.72 -7.42 -20.11
C ALA A 391 30.56 -7.88 -21.31
N LEU A 392 30.83 -6.97 -22.26
CA LEU A 392 31.65 -7.26 -23.43
C LEU A 392 33.13 -7.41 -23.08
N HIS A 393 33.66 -6.58 -22.17
CA HIS A 393 35.04 -6.71 -21.64
C HIS A 393 35.25 -8.11 -21.05
N LEU A 394 34.39 -8.49 -20.10
CA LEU A 394 34.52 -9.79 -19.42
C LEU A 394 34.30 -11.00 -20.35
N ALA A 395 33.33 -10.93 -21.26
CA ALA A 395 33.12 -12.00 -22.24
C ALA A 395 34.31 -12.13 -23.21
N ALA A 396 34.96 -11.03 -23.56
CA ALA A 396 36.11 -11.01 -24.46
C ALA A 396 37.39 -11.48 -23.76
N ALA A 397 37.60 -11.08 -22.49
CA ALA A 397 38.71 -11.50 -21.66
C ALA A 397 38.70 -13.00 -21.32
N GLU A 398 37.53 -13.62 -21.20
CA GLU A 398 37.37 -15.06 -20.92
C GLU A 398 37.21 -15.93 -22.19
N GLY A 399 37.10 -15.30 -23.37
CA GLY A 399 37.04 -16.01 -24.65
C GLY A 399 35.66 -16.57 -25.05
N HIS A 400 34.57 -16.07 -24.49
CA HIS A 400 33.21 -16.60 -24.73
C HIS A 400 32.57 -16.05 -26.02
N ILE A 401 32.94 -16.62 -27.17
CA ILE A 401 32.51 -16.18 -28.52
C ILE A 401 30.99 -15.96 -28.63
N ASN A 402 30.19 -16.93 -28.16
CA ASN A 402 28.73 -16.85 -28.25
C ASN A 402 28.14 -15.67 -27.46
N CYS A 403 28.77 -15.32 -26.33
CA CYS A 403 28.36 -14.17 -25.52
C CYS A 403 28.78 -12.86 -26.18
N VAL A 404 29.99 -12.79 -26.74
CA VAL A 404 30.48 -11.64 -27.51
C VAL A 404 29.59 -11.36 -28.72
N GLU A 405 29.27 -12.40 -29.50
CA GLU A 405 28.39 -12.28 -30.67
C GLU A 405 26.99 -11.79 -30.26
N PHE A 406 26.43 -12.32 -29.18
CA PHE A 406 25.15 -11.90 -28.64
C PHE A 406 25.17 -10.41 -28.21
N LEU A 407 26.19 -9.99 -27.46
CA LEU A 407 26.32 -8.63 -26.95
C LEU A 407 26.52 -7.60 -28.09
N LEU A 408 27.30 -7.94 -29.12
CA LEU A 408 27.53 -7.06 -30.27
C LEU A 408 26.32 -7.00 -31.22
N LYS A 409 25.83 -8.16 -31.67
CA LYS A 409 24.79 -8.23 -32.71
C LYS A 409 23.40 -7.92 -32.18
N GLN A 410 23.04 -8.50 -31.02
CA GLN A 410 21.67 -8.43 -30.51
C GLN A 410 21.51 -7.29 -29.51
N CYS A 411 22.45 -7.12 -28.58
CA CYS A 411 22.36 -6.08 -27.55
C CYS A 411 22.93 -4.72 -27.99
N ARG A 412 23.73 -4.67 -29.08
CA ARG A 412 24.40 -3.46 -29.58
C ARG A 412 25.20 -2.72 -28.50
N VAL A 413 25.90 -3.47 -27.66
CA VAL A 413 26.79 -2.91 -26.63
C VAL A 413 27.95 -2.18 -27.34
N PRO A 414 28.31 -0.94 -26.94
CA PRO A 414 29.45 -0.24 -27.52
C PRO A 414 30.74 -1.05 -27.35
N TYR A 415 31.46 -1.23 -28.46
CA TYR A 415 32.65 -2.09 -28.52
C TYR A 415 33.96 -1.33 -28.28
N ASP A 416 33.88 0.00 -28.24
CA ASP A 416 34.97 0.97 -28.12
C ASP A 416 35.11 1.56 -26.71
N MET A 417 34.19 1.22 -25.79
CA MET A 417 34.28 1.66 -24.40
C MET A 417 35.59 1.22 -23.77
N ARG A 418 36.21 2.12 -23.02
CA ARG A 418 37.46 1.88 -22.31
C ARG A 418 37.22 1.65 -20.84
N ASP A 419 37.90 0.66 -20.28
CA ASP A 419 37.96 0.42 -18.85
C ASP A 419 38.82 1.47 -18.10
N ARG A 420 38.97 1.31 -16.79
CA ARG A 420 39.80 2.16 -15.92
C ARG A 420 41.28 2.18 -16.33
N TRP A 421 41.77 1.14 -17.00
CA TRP A 421 43.14 1.04 -17.49
C TRP A 421 43.29 1.54 -18.93
N GLY A 422 42.21 2.08 -19.51
CA GLY A 422 42.18 2.60 -20.87
C GLY A 422 42.07 1.52 -21.94
N LYS A 423 41.84 0.26 -21.56
CA LYS A 423 41.76 -0.89 -22.47
C LYS A 423 40.37 -1.06 -23.05
N THR A 424 40.32 -1.44 -24.32
CA THR A 424 39.07 -1.86 -24.99
C THR A 424 38.83 -3.36 -24.83
N PRO A 425 37.61 -3.88 -25.05
CA PRO A 425 37.35 -5.33 -25.02
C PRO A 425 38.21 -6.10 -26.03
N LEU A 426 38.57 -5.50 -27.16
CA LEU A 426 39.48 -6.10 -28.15
C LEU A 426 40.90 -6.23 -27.60
N GLU A 427 41.39 -5.18 -26.92
CA GLU A 427 42.71 -5.19 -26.27
C GLU A 427 42.77 -6.17 -25.10
N GLU A 428 41.67 -6.38 -24.38
CA GLU A 428 41.55 -7.43 -23.38
C GLU A 428 41.65 -8.82 -24.02
N ALA A 429 40.88 -9.08 -25.08
CA ALA A 429 40.96 -10.36 -25.82
C ALA A 429 42.38 -10.63 -26.37
N LEU A 430 43.07 -9.59 -26.84
CA LEU A 430 44.49 -9.66 -27.26
C LEU A 430 45.43 -9.96 -26.09
N THR A 431 45.19 -9.35 -24.93
CA THR A 431 46.01 -9.56 -23.72
C THR A 431 45.93 -11.03 -23.26
N PHE A 432 44.75 -11.65 -23.32
CA PHE A 432 44.55 -13.04 -22.90
C PHE A 432 44.73 -14.08 -24.03
N GLY A 433 44.88 -13.63 -25.28
CA GLY A 433 45.23 -14.48 -26.42
C GLY A 433 44.07 -15.26 -27.04
N HIS A 434 42.84 -14.75 -26.98
CA HIS A 434 41.64 -15.43 -27.50
C HIS A 434 41.42 -15.15 -29.00
N THR A 435 42.13 -15.88 -29.87
CA THR A 435 42.14 -15.67 -31.34
C THR A 435 40.75 -15.61 -31.99
N ALA A 436 39.85 -16.52 -31.62
CA ALA A 436 38.51 -16.57 -32.21
C ALA A 436 37.62 -15.36 -31.84
N VAL A 437 37.82 -14.77 -30.65
CA VAL A 437 37.13 -13.54 -30.26
C VAL A 437 37.74 -12.33 -30.98
N ILE A 438 39.07 -12.29 -31.09
CA ILE A 438 39.81 -11.22 -31.79
C ILE A 438 39.36 -11.14 -33.26
N GLU A 439 39.32 -12.26 -33.97
CA GLU A 439 38.86 -12.30 -35.36
C GLU A 439 37.43 -11.78 -35.49
N LEU A 440 36.51 -12.20 -34.61
CA LEU A 440 35.12 -11.76 -34.63
C LEU A 440 35.00 -10.26 -34.36
N MET A 441 35.77 -9.72 -33.41
CA MET A 441 35.74 -8.29 -33.08
C MET A 441 36.41 -7.42 -34.14
N GLN A 442 37.50 -7.87 -34.77
CA GLN A 442 38.13 -7.15 -35.90
C GLN A 442 37.20 -7.11 -37.12
N LEU A 443 36.54 -8.23 -37.44
CA LEU A 443 35.52 -8.26 -38.50
C LEU A 443 34.36 -7.30 -38.20
N TRP A 444 33.98 -7.17 -36.94
CA TRP A 444 32.95 -6.21 -36.52
C TRP A 444 33.43 -4.75 -36.68
N ASP A 445 34.66 -4.44 -36.26
CA ASP A 445 35.25 -3.11 -36.37
C ASP A 445 35.38 -2.65 -37.83
N GLU A 446 35.82 -3.54 -38.73
CA GLU A 446 35.85 -3.26 -40.17
C GLU A 446 34.45 -3.03 -40.78
N GLN A 447 33.42 -3.71 -40.25
CA GLN A 447 32.04 -3.52 -40.69
C GLN A 447 31.46 -2.19 -40.19
N VAL A 448 31.78 -1.78 -38.97
CA VAL A 448 31.34 -0.48 -38.43
C VAL A 448 32.05 0.67 -39.15
N THR A 449 33.37 0.56 -39.35
CA THR A 449 34.18 1.57 -40.06
C THR A 449 33.73 1.77 -41.51
N ARG A 450 33.28 0.71 -42.19
CA ARG A 450 32.70 0.80 -43.55
C ARG A 450 31.31 1.43 -43.61
N ASN A 451 30.59 1.49 -42.50
CA ASN A 451 29.22 2.00 -42.42
C ASN A 451 29.11 3.34 -41.67
N ALA A 452 30.22 3.96 -41.27
CA ALA A 452 30.23 5.29 -40.68
C ALA A 452 29.92 6.34 -41.77
N PRO A 453 28.96 7.26 -41.55
CA PRO A 453 28.75 8.37 -42.47
C PRO A 453 30.00 9.27 -42.47
N GLU A 454 30.48 9.67 -43.64
CA GLU A 454 31.56 10.64 -43.78
C GLU A 454 31.17 11.94 -43.05
N GLU A 455 31.95 12.32 -42.04
CA GLU A 455 31.81 13.63 -41.39
C GLU A 455 32.09 14.71 -42.45
N GLU A 456 31.09 15.53 -42.78
CA GLU A 456 31.32 16.77 -43.53
C GLU A 456 32.24 17.67 -42.70
N ASP A 457 33.45 17.92 -43.20
CA ASP A 457 34.41 18.87 -42.63
C ASP A 457 33.72 20.23 -42.37
N PRO A 458 33.90 20.84 -41.19
CA PRO A 458 33.38 22.18 -40.95
C PRO A 458 34.05 23.18 -41.89
N PRO A 459 33.31 24.17 -42.44
CA PRO A 459 33.86 25.10 -43.40
C PRO A 459 34.97 25.93 -42.76
N ILE A 460 36.10 26.00 -43.47
CA ILE A 460 37.31 26.73 -43.12
C ILE A 460 36.95 28.21 -42.89
N PRO A 461 37.36 28.84 -41.76
CA PRO A 461 37.00 30.21 -41.46
C PRO A 461 37.78 31.21 -42.34
N GLY A 462 37.09 31.75 -43.35
CA GLY A 462 37.27 33.11 -43.88
C GLY A 462 38.26 33.30 -45.04
N MET A 463 37.74 33.83 -46.16
CA MET A 463 38.41 34.88 -46.95
C MET A 463 37.44 35.57 -47.92
N ALA A 464 37.38 36.91 -47.78
CA ALA A 464 36.76 37.95 -48.62
C ALA A 464 35.22 38.11 -48.56
#